data_AF-A0A6A8FJ22-F1
#
_entry.id   AF-A0A6A8FJ22-F1
#
_cell.length_a   1.000
_cell.length_b   1.000
_cell.length_c   1.000
_cell.angle_alpha   90.00
_cell.angle_beta   90.00
_cell.angle_gamma   90.00
#
_symmetry.space_group_name_H-M   'P 1'
#
loop_
_entity.id
_entity.type
_entity.pdbx_description
1 polymer ?
#
loop_
_entity_poly.entity_id
_entity_poly.type
_entity_poly.pdbx_seq_one_letter_code
_entity_poly.pdbx_strand_id
1 'polypeptide(L)'
;MVSEIGFSDMLSLAQTIGIVGTMVLTLYFSKRQIQSLSIDQQTRVLNDLDEKVHKMAELVLERPSIQKVIDNQEKPSEELAFSFYVLWVCAHAYAMRQRNVLNDNEWTGWLQWMRNSFRKGTIRETWKQVEPDRWFNPAFQNFINTEIIGANLLT
;
A
#
# COMPACT_ATOMS: atom_id res chain seq x y z
N MET A 1 11.25 41.75 -47.24
CA MET A 1 12.18 40.65 -47.58
C MET A 1 11.69 39.43 -46.84
N VAL A 2 11.10 38.48 -47.58
CA VAL A 2 10.72 37.18 -47.06
C VAL A 2 12.01 36.36 -47.03
N SER A 3 12.47 35.97 -45.85
CA SER A 3 13.71 35.21 -45.68
C SER A 3 13.61 33.88 -46.43
N GLU A 4 14.43 33.69 -47.45
CA GLU A 4 14.72 32.38 -48.03
C GLU A 4 15.51 31.58 -46.98
N ILE A 5 14.79 30.82 -46.14
CA ILE A 5 15.41 29.78 -45.33
C ILE A 5 15.91 28.73 -46.32
N GLY A 6 17.23 28.59 -46.44
CA GLY A 6 17.84 27.61 -47.32
C GLY A 6 17.43 26.19 -46.91
N PHE A 7 17.21 25.31 -47.89
CA PHE A 7 16.82 23.92 -47.66
C PHE A 7 17.74 23.19 -46.65
N SER A 8 19.04 23.54 -46.65
CA SER A 8 20.02 23.05 -45.69
C SER A 8 19.71 23.44 -44.24
N ASP A 9 19.28 24.68 -44.00
CA ASP A 9 18.96 25.19 -42.66
C ASP A 9 17.67 24.56 -42.15
N MET A 10 16.67 24.42 -43.01
CA MET A 10 15.42 23.74 -42.68
C MET A 10 15.64 22.25 -42.34
N LEU A 11 16.54 21.56 -43.06
CA LEU A 11 16.90 20.17 -42.79
C LEU A 11 17.64 20.02 -41.46
N SER A 12 18.58 20.92 -41.14
CA SER A 12 19.32 20.91 -39.88
C SER A 12 18.42 21.19 -38.66
N LEU A 13 17.45 22.09 -38.83
CA LEU A 13 16.44 22.40 -37.81
C LEU A 13 15.53 21.20 -37.56
N ALA A 14 15.06 20.54 -38.64
CA ALA A 14 14.24 19.33 -38.54
C ALA A 14 14.98 18.17 -37.85
N GLN A 15 16.27 17.98 -38.17
CA GLN A 15 17.11 16.99 -37.49
C GLN A 15 17.26 17.29 -36.00
N THR A 16 17.53 18.56 -35.65
CA THR A 16 17.67 18.98 -34.25
C THR A 16 16.37 18.74 -33.47
N ILE A 17 15.23 19.11 -34.05
CA ILE A 17 13.91 18.84 -33.46
C ILE A 17 13.67 17.34 -33.29
N GLY A 18 14.05 16.53 -34.28
CA GLY A 18 13.96 15.07 -34.21
C GLY A 18 14.79 14.46 -33.07
N ILE A 19 16.05 14.91 -32.92
CA ILE A 19 16.94 14.47 -31.83
C ILE A 19 16.38 14.88 -30.46
N VAL A 20 15.99 16.15 -30.31
CA VAL A 20 15.42 16.64 -29.04
C VAL A 20 14.12 15.91 -28.71
N GLY A 21 13.23 15.72 -29.70
CA GLY A 21 11.96 15.02 -29.52
C GLY A 21 12.15 13.56 -29.10
N THR A 22 13.06 12.85 -29.76
CA THR A 22 13.40 11.46 -29.39
C THR A 22 14.02 11.38 -28.00
N MET A 23 14.93 12.29 -27.63
CA MET A 23 15.50 12.33 -26.28
C MET A 23 14.44 12.54 -25.19
N VAL A 24 13.52 13.49 -25.39
CA VAL A 24 12.41 13.73 -24.44
C VAL A 24 11.54 12.49 -24.29
N LEU A 25 11.21 11.83 -25.40
CA LEU A 25 10.40 10.61 -25.40
C LEU A 25 11.11 9.46 -24.66
N THR A 26 12.39 9.24 -24.94
CA THR A 26 13.21 8.21 -24.27
C THR A 26 13.32 8.46 -22.77
N LEU A 27 13.57 9.70 -22.35
CA LEU A 27 13.64 10.06 -20.93
C LEU A 27 12.29 9.87 -20.22
N TYR A 28 11.18 10.22 -20.88
CA TYR A 28 9.84 10.00 -20.35
C TYR A 28 9.55 8.51 -20.13
N PHE A 29 9.81 7.67 -21.13
CA PHE A 29 9.60 6.22 -21.01
C PHE A 29 10.56 5.58 -20.00
N SER A 30 11.81 6.01 -19.95
CA SER A 30 12.79 5.55 -18.96
C SER A 30 12.34 5.85 -17.54
N LYS A 31 11.89 7.09 -17.26
CA LYS A 31 11.35 7.46 -15.95
C LYS A 31 10.14 6.60 -15.57
N ARG A 32 9.22 6.37 -16.52
CA ARG A 32 8.03 5.54 -16.29
C ARG A 32 8.39 4.08 -16.00
N GLN A 33 9.36 3.51 -16.71
CA GLN A 33 9.83 2.14 -16.49
C GLN A 33 10.51 1.99 -15.12
N ILE A 34 11.39 2.91 -14.73
CA ILE A 34 12.07 2.89 -13.43
C ILE A 34 11.04 2.98 -12.29
N GLN A 35 10.03 3.84 -12.41
CA GLN A 35 8.96 3.93 -11.42
C GLN A 35 8.16 2.63 -11.31
N SER A 36 7.81 2.01 -12.44
CA SER A 36 7.10 0.72 -12.46
C SER A 36 7.91 -0.39 -11.82
N LEU A 37 9.22 -0.49 -12.12
CA LEU A 37 10.11 -1.48 -11.52
C LEU A 37 10.28 -1.26 -10.01
N SER A 38 10.38 0.01 -9.58
CA SER A 38 10.45 0.35 -8.16
C SER A 38 9.18 -0.07 -7.40
N ILE A 39 8.01 0.14 -7.99
CA ILE A 39 6.73 -0.28 -7.39
C ILE A 39 6.64 -1.80 -7.35
N ASP A 40 7.02 -2.52 -8.42
CA ASP A 40 7.03 -3.99 -8.44
C ASP A 40 7.96 -4.55 -7.36
N GLN A 41 9.18 -4.01 -7.24
CA GLN A 41 10.12 -4.44 -6.21
C GLN A 41 9.61 -4.16 -4.79
N GLN A 42 9.08 -2.97 -4.52
CA GLN A 42 8.49 -2.66 -3.21
C GLN A 42 7.29 -3.55 -2.87
N THR A 43 6.48 -3.89 -3.87
CA THR A 43 5.32 -4.77 -3.73
C THR A 43 5.76 -6.20 -3.41
N ARG A 44 6.77 -6.72 -4.11
CA ARG A 44 7.36 -8.03 -3.80
C ARG A 44 7.95 -8.09 -2.40
N VAL A 45 8.71 -7.07 -1.97
CA VAL A 45 9.30 -7.02 -0.62
C VAL A 45 8.19 -6.98 0.44
N LEU A 46 7.13 -6.21 0.21
CA LEU A 46 6.02 -6.13 1.16
C LEU A 46 5.23 -7.45 1.21
N ASN A 47 5.02 -8.11 0.07
CA ASN A 47 4.38 -9.43 0.02
C ASN A 47 5.22 -10.52 0.70
N ASP A 48 6.53 -10.56 0.48
CA ASP A 48 7.44 -11.52 1.13
C ASP A 48 7.47 -11.30 2.66
N LEU A 49 7.46 -10.03 3.09
CA LEU A 49 7.40 -9.71 4.52
C LEU A 49 6.04 -10.12 5.12
N ASP A 50 4.94 -9.87 4.42
CA ASP A 50 3.60 -10.29 4.85
C ASP A 50 3.49 -11.81 4.95
N GLU A 51 4.04 -12.56 3.97
CA GLU A 51 4.09 -14.02 4.01
C GLU A 51 4.90 -14.54 5.21
N LYS A 52 6.03 -13.90 5.54
CA LYS A 52 6.82 -14.25 6.72
C LYS A 52 6.08 -13.97 8.02
N VAL A 53 5.37 -12.83 8.11
CA VAL A 53 4.54 -12.48 9.27
C VAL A 53 3.38 -13.46 9.40
N HIS A 54 2.74 -13.84 8.30
CA HIS A 54 1.69 -14.85 8.28
C HIS A 54 2.17 -16.20 8.82
N LYS A 55 3.30 -16.71 8.34
CA LYS A 55 3.91 -17.95 8.85
C LYS A 55 4.29 -17.85 10.32
N MET A 56 4.79 -16.70 10.77
CA MET A 56 5.05 -16.48 12.20
C MET A 56 3.76 -16.52 13.03
N ALA A 57 2.67 -15.91 12.53
CA ALA A 57 1.37 -15.94 13.19
C ALA A 57 0.82 -17.38 13.27
N GLU A 58 0.90 -18.16 12.19
CA GLU A 58 0.53 -19.58 12.20
C GLU A 58 1.32 -20.36 13.25
N LEU A 59 2.65 -20.19 13.29
CA LEU A 59 3.51 -20.86 14.28
C LEU A 59 3.14 -20.49 15.73
N VAL A 60 2.80 -19.22 15.99
CA VAL A 60 2.38 -18.76 17.32
C VAL A 60 0.99 -19.32 17.69
N LEU A 61 0.06 -19.41 16.74
CA LEU A 61 -1.25 -20.01 16.95
C LEU A 61 -1.15 -21.52 17.24
N GLU A 62 -0.33 -22.25 16.48
CA GLU A 62 -0.09 -23.68 16.69
C GLU A 62 0.68 -23.97 17.99
N ARG A 63 1.63 -23.09 18.35
CA ARG A 63 2.50 -23.27 19.52
C ARG A 63 2.57 -21.98 20.35
N PRO A 64 1.55 -21.67 21.15
CA PRO A 64 1.52 -20.44 21.94
C PRO A 64 2.73 -20.25 22.88
N SER A 65 3.39 -21.34 23.28
CA SER A 65 4.60 -21.30 24.12
C SER A 65 5.82 -20.64 23.46
N ILE A 66 5.84 -20.50 22.13
CA ILE A 66 6.92 -19.78 21.42
C ILE A 66 6.71 -18.27 21.38
N GLN A 67 5.50 -17.78 21.70
CA GLN A 67 5.21 -16.35 21.71
C GLN A 67 6.14 -15.56 22.63
N LYS A 68 6.61 -16.17 23.73
CA LYS A 68 7.59 -15.59 24.67
C LYS A 68 8.89 -15.11 24.03
N VAL A 69 9.21 -15.61 22.82
CA VAL A 69 10.36 -15.15 22.03
C VAL A 69 10.12 -13.75 21.47
N ILE A 70 8.86 -13.42 21.17
CA ILE A 70 8.42 -12.13 20.64
C ILE A 70 8.04 -11.20 21.79
N ASP A 71 7.26 -11.68 22.74
CA ASP A 71 6.82 -10.93 23.91
C ASP A 71 6.62 -11.87 25.11
N ASN A 72 7.30 -11.58 26.21
CA ASN A 72 7.25 -12.35 27.45
C ASN A 72 6.06 -11.99 28.35
N GLN A 73 5.15 -11.12 27.87
CA GLN A 73 3.87 -10.85 28.52
C GLN A 73 2.91 -12.04 28.42
N GLU A 74 1.83 -11.96 29.19
CA GLU A 74 0.79 -12.98 29.23
C GLU A 74 0.22 -13.23 27.83
N LYS A 75 -0.03 -14.50 27.50
CA LYS A 75 -0.56 -14.90 26.18
C LYS A 75 -1.87 -14.13 25.93
N PRO A 76 -1.99 -13.34 24.85
CA PRO A 76 -3.24 -12.71 24.48
C PRO A 76 -4.29 -13.78 24.22
N SER A 77 -5.56 -13.42 24.43
CA SER A 77 -6.66 -14.29 24.02
C SER A 77 -6.58 -14.58 22.52
N GLU A 78 -7.10 -15.74 22.10
CA GLU A 78 -7.13 -16.12 20.69
C GLU A 78 -7.88 -15.09 19.85
N GLU A 79 -8.95 -14.51 20.41
CA GLU A 79 -9.72 -13.42 19.80
C GLU A 79 -8.90 -12.15 19.61
N LEU A 80 -8.05 -11.79 20.59
CA LEU A 80 -7.18 -10.62 20.49
C LEU A 80 -6.08 -10.85 19.44
N ALA A 81 -5.46 -12.04 19.43
CA ALA A 81 -4.47 -12.41 18.42
C ALA A 81 -5.06 -12.38 17.00
N PHE A 82 -6.27 -12.94 16.83
CA PHE A 82 -6.98 -12.90 15.55
C PHE A 82 -7.38 -11.48 15.14
N SER A 83 -7.77 -10.63 16.10
CA SER A 83 -8.07 -9.22 15.83
C SER A 83 -6.84 -8.47 15.32
N PHE A 84 -5.67 -8.68 15.91
CA PHE A 84 -4.41 -8.13 15.41
C PHE A 84 -4.12 -8.60 13.99
N TYR A 85 -4.32 -9.88 13.69
CA TYR A 85 -4.15 -10.42 12.35
C TYR A 85 -5.07 -9.72 11.33
N VAL A 86 -6.35 -9.53 11.67
CA VAL A 86 -7.28 -8.80 10.80
C VAL A 86 -6.84 -7.35 10.59
N LEU A 87 -6.38 -6.65 11.65
CA LEU A 87 -5.88 -5.28 11.54
C LEU A 87 -4.63 -5.20 10.64
N TRP A 88 -3.74 -6.19 10.71
CA TRP A 88 -2.59 -6.31 9.82
C TRP A 88 -2.99 -6.50 8.35
N VAL A 89 -3.97 -7.36 8.06
CA VAL A 89 -4.51 -7.52 6.70
C VAL A 89 -5.12 -6.21 6.20
N CYS A 90 -5.85 -5.48 7.04
CA CYS A 90 -6.39 -4.15 6.69
C CYS A 90 -5.26 -3.17 6.34
N ALA A 91 -4.19 -3.13 7.14
CA ALA A 91 -3.04 -2.26 6.94
C ALA A 91 -2.29 -2.59 5.64
N HIS A 92 -2.14 -3.88 5.34
CA HIS A 92 -1.53 -4.36 4.10
C HIS A 92 -2.36 -4.00 2.87
N ALA A 93 -3.67 -4.23 2.90
CA ALA A 93 -4.58 -3.83 1.82
C ALA A 93 -4.52 -2.31 1.58
N TYR A 94 -4.50 -1.50 2.64
CA TYR A 94 -4.33 -0.05 2.53
C TYR A 94 -2.97 0.33 1.90
N ALA A 95 -1.87 -0.31 2.31
CA ALA A 95 -0.56 -0.07 1.73
C ALA A 95 -0.50 -0.43 0.23
N MET A 96 -1.15 -1.53 -0.16
CA MET A 96 -1.27 -1.92 -1.57
C MET A 96 -2.10 -0.92 -2.38
N ARG A 97 -3.15 -0.35 -1.79
CA ARG A 97 -3.90 0.74 -2.43
C ARG A 97 -3.04 1.99 -2.62
N GLN A 98 -2.30 2.43 -1.59
CA GLN A 98 -1.41 3.60 -1.68
C GLN A 98 -0.35 3.48 -2.78
N ARG A 99 0.04 2.24 -3.10
CA ARG A 99 1.02 1.92 -4.15
C ARG A 99 0.39 1.72 -5.53
N ASN A 100 -0.92 1.93 -5.68
CA ASN A 100 -1.69 1.67 -6.90
C ASN A 100 -1.60 0.21 -7.38
N VAL A 101 -1.41 -0.75 -6.45
CA VAL A 101 -1.44 -2.18 -6.75
C VAL A 101 -2.89 -2.65 -6.84
N LEU A 102 -3.74 -2.21 -5.90
CA LEU A 102 -5.18 -2.50 -5.92
C LEU A 102 -5.91 -1.49 -6.82
N ASN A 103 -6.62 -2.00 -7.81
CA ASN A 103 -7.51 -1.18 -8.64
C ASN A 103 -8.76 -0.74 -7.86
N ASP A 104 -9.56 0.16 -8.45
CA ASP A 104 -10.71 0.76 -7.76
C ASP A 104 -11.79 -0.28 -7.36
N ASN A 105 -12.00 -1.29 -8.19
CA ASN A 105 -12.99 -2.33 -7.91
C ASN A 105 -12.51 -3.25 -6.77
N GLU A 106 -11.25 -3.68 -6.80
CA GLU A 106 -10.63 -4.46 -5.72
C GLU A 106 -10.64 -3.69 -4.40
N TRP A 107 -10.27 -2.41 -4.45
CA TRP A 107 -10.27 -1.53 -3.28
C TRP A 107 -11.68 -1.36 -2.70
N THR A 108 -12.71 -1.24 -3.55
CA THR A 108 -14.10 -1.12 -3.08
C THR A 108 -14.52 -2.34 -2.26
N GLY A 109 -14.17 -3.55 -2.71
CA GLY A 109 -14.42 -4.79 -1.97
C GLY A 109 -13.72 -4.81 -0.60
N TRP A 110 -12.43 -4.48 -0.58
CA TRP A 110 -11.66 -4.38 0.66
C TRP A 110 -12.21 -3.32 1.61
N LEU A 111 -12.55 -2.13 1.12
CA LEU A 111 -13.11 -1.04 1.90
C LEU A 111 -14.45 -1.44 2.54
N GLN A 112 -15.32 -2.12 1.78
CA GLN A 112 -16.58 -2.61 2.30
C GLN A 112 -16.38 -3.69 3.37
N TRP A 113 -15.43 -4.61 3.15
CA TRP A 113 -15.08 -5.62 4.15
C TRP A 113 -14.56 -4.98 5.44
N MET A 114 -13.60 -4.05 5.35
CA MET A 114 -13.08 -3.31 6.51
C MET A 114 -14.19 -2.60 7.27
N ARG A 115 -15.06 -1.85 6.58
CA ARG A 115 -16.21 -1.17 7.21
C ARG A 115 -17.13 -2.15 7.93
N ASN A 116 -17.44 -3.29 7.31
CA ASN A 116 -18.29 -4.30 7.94
C ASN A 116 -17.63 -4.95 9.15
N SER A 117 -16.34 -5.25 9.10
CA SER A 117 -15.58 -5.81 10.22
C SER A 117 -15.57 -4.88 11.43
N PHE A 118 -15.38 -3.57 11.21
CA PHE A 118 -15.44 -2.55 12.27
C PHE A 118 -16.86 -2.23 12.74
N ARG A 119 -17.89 -2.43 11.90
CA ARG A 119 -19.29 -2.13 12.26
C ARG A 119 -19.98 -3.28 12.99
N LYS A 120 -19.72 -4.51 12.57
CA LYS A 120 -20.45 -5.71 13.03
C LYS A 120 -19.63 -6.59 13.98
N GLY A 121 -18.30 -6.55 13.88
CA GLY A 121 -17.40 -7.34 14.71
C GLY A 121 -16.89 -6.56 15.93
N THR A 122 -16.02 -7.20 16.70
CA THR A 122 -15.37 -6.65 17.90
C THR A 122 -14.07 -5.90 17.61
N ILE A 123 -13.71 -5.77 16.32
CA ILE A 123 -12.44 -5.16 15.89
C ILE A 123 -12.37 -3.67 16.27
N ARG A 124 -13.51 -2.99 16.34
CA ARG A 124 -13.56 -1.59 16.76
C ARG A 124 -13.16 -1.43 18.22
N GLU A 125 -13.60 -2.35 19.08
CA GLU A 125 -13.24 -2.38 20.49
C GLU A 125 -11.75 -2.68 20.63
N THR A 126 -11.25 -3.68 19.90
CA THR A 126 -9.81 -3.98 19.85
C THR A 126 -9.02 -2.76 19.40
N TRP A 127 -9.43 -2.07 18.32
CA TRP A 127 -8.76 -0.86 17.82
C TRP A 127 -8.62 0.26 18.86
N LYS A 128 -9.60 0.39 19.77
CA LYS A 128 -9.56 1.37 20.86
C LYS A 128 -8.66 0.95 22.02
N GLN A 129 -8.52 -0.37 22.24
CA GLN A 129 -7.74 -0.94 23.34
C GLN A 129 -6.26 -1.08 22.98
N VAL A 130 -5.95 -1.37 21.72
CA VAL A 130 -4.57 -1.41 21.23
C VAL A 130 -4.06 0.03 21.10
N GLU A 131 -2.80 0.28 21.47
CA GLU A 131 -2.13 1.55 21.23
C GLU A 131 -1.70 1.62 19.75
N PRO A 132 -2.51 2.17 18.82
CA PRO A 132 -2.29 1.97 17.39
C PRO A 132 -0.99 2.65 16.92
N ASP A 133 -0.59 3.71 17.64
CA ASP A 133 0.66 4.45 17.48
C ASP A 133 1.92 3.59 17.59
N ARG A 134 1.86 2.48 18.35
CA ARG A 134 3.00 1.57 18.50
C ARG A 134 3.12 0.56 17.36
N TRP A 135 2.01 0.27 16.68
CA TRP A 135 1.91 -0.90 15.80
C TRP A 135 1.68 -0.53 14.33
N PHE A 136 1.03 0.60 14.06
CA PHE A 136 0.58 0.95 12.72
C PHE A 136 1.07 2.33 12.31
N ASN A 137 1.34 2.48 11.01
CA ASN A 137 1.79 3.75 10.48
C ASN A 137 0.69 4.84 10.60
N PRO A 138 1.07 6.13 10.79
CA PRO A 138 0.09 7.20 10.99
C PRO A 138 -0.93 7.38 9.87
N ALA A 139 -0.56 7.09 8.62
CA ALA A 139 -1.46 7.23 7.47
C ALA A 139 -2.62 6.21 7.53
N PHE A 140 -2.32 4.96 7.87
CA PHE A 140 -3.32 3.92 8.06
C PHE A 140 -4.20 4.22 9.27
N GLN A 141 -3.63 4.70 10.37
CA GLN A 141 -4.42 5.11 11.53
C GLN A 141 -5.42 6.21 11.18
N ASN A 142 -4.96 7.25 10.47
CA ASN A 142 -5.83 8.31 10.02
C ASN A 142 -6.96 7.76 9.15
N PHE A 143 -6.64 6.91 8.18
CA PHE A 143 -7.62 6.22 7.33
C PHE A 143 -8.67 5.45 8.15
N ILE A 144 -8.26 4.64 9.13
CA ILE A 144 -9.21 3.91 9.99
C ILE A 144 -10.11 4.91 10.74
N ASN A 145 -9.53 5.93 11.36
CA ASN A 145 -10.27 6.87 12.19
C ASN A 145 -11.25 7.73 11.37
N THR A 146 -10.89 8.12 10.15
CA THR A 146 -11.72 9.00 9.31
C THR A 146 -12.67 8.23 8.39
N GLU A 147 -12.17 7.26 7.63
CA GLU A 147 -12.90 6.63 6.53
C GLU A 147 -13.61 5.32 6.90
N ILE A 148 -13.13 4.65 7.95
CA ILE A 148 -13.74 3.42 8.46
C ILE A 148 -14.64 3.71 9.65
N ILE A 149 -14.11 4.34 10.71
CA ILE A 149 -14.87 4.64 11.93
C ILE A 149 -15.70 5.91 11.76
N GLY A 150 -15.11 6.99 11.24
CA GLY A 150 -15.80 8.26 11.02
C GLY A 150 -16.97 8.15 10.02
N ALA A 151 -16.82 7.37 8.96
CA ALA A 151 -17.89 7.12 7.99
C ALA A 151 -19.09 6.33 8.58
N ASN A 152 -18.88 5.53 9.63
CA ASN A 152 -19.94 4.78 10.31
C ASN A 152 -20.80 5.65 11.25
N LEU A 153 -20.47 6.94 11.44
CA LEU A 153 -21.25 7.88 12.25
C LEU A 153 -22.25 8.72 11.41
N LEU A 154 -22.19 8.63 10.08
CA LEU A 154 -23.00 9.43 9.15
C LEU A 154 -24.09 8.63 8.43
N THR A 155 -24.26 7.35 8.78
CA THR A 155 -25.32 6.44 8.30
C THR A 155 -26.00 5.77 9.46
#